data_AF-A0A0R3XB84-F1
#
_entry.id   AF-A0A0R3XB84-F1
#
_cell.length_a   1.000
_cell.length_b   1.000
_cell.length_c   1.000
_cell.angle_alpha   90.00
_cell.angle_beta   90.00
_cell.angle_gamma   90.00
#
_symmetry.space_group_name_H-M   'P 1'
#
loop_
_entity.id
_entity.type
_entity.pdbx_description
1 polymer ?
#
loop_
_entity_poly.entity_id
_entity_poly.type
_entity_poly.pdbx_seq_one_letter_code
_entity_poly.pdbx_strand_id
1 'polypeptide(L)' 'MRAGDRLVSVNGTRVLGGSHAKALALLERAAEAHGEVTLGLWRPPPSLPASTSTSTV' A
#
# COMPACT_ATOMS: atom_id res chain seq x y z
N MET A 1 -1.29 -9.12 -2.01
CA MET A 1 -1.32 -7.93 -1.12
C MET A 1 -2.00 -8.31 0.18
N ARG A 2 -1.62 -7.71 1.31
CA ARG A 2 -2.35 -7.91 2.58
C ARG A 2 -3.00 -6.59 2.99
N ALA A 3 -4.15 -6.69 3.66
CA ALA A 3 -4.79 -5.52 4.25
C ALA A 3 -3.81 -4.86 5.24
N GLY A 4 -3.60 -3.55 5.09
CA GLY A 4 -2.60 -2.78 5.84
C GLY A 4 -1.37 -2.35 5.02
N ASP A 5 -1.12 -2.98 3.87
CA ASP A 5 -0.14 -2.48 2.90
C ASP A 5 -0.63 -1.15 2.32
N ARG A 6 0.18 -0.09 2.37
CA ARG A 6 -0.15 1.22 1.81
C ARG A 6 0.37 1.32 0.37
N LEU A 7 -0.49 1.70 -0.56
CA LEU A 7 -0.11 1.93 -1.96
C LEU A 7 0.75 3.19 -2.09
N VAL A 8 1.92 3.08 -2.70
CA VAL A 8 2.87 4.18 -2.92
C VAL A 8 2.95 4.56 -4.40
N SER A 9 2.95 3.56 -5.28
CA SER A 9 3.05 3.76 -6.72
C SER A 9 2.28 2.70 -7.51
N VAL A 10 1.82 3.07 -8.70
CA VAL A 10 1.16 2.22 -9.69
C VAL A 10 1.95 2.35 -11.00
N ASN A 11 2.51 1.24 -11.46
CA ASN A 11 3.30 1.12 -12.68
C ASN A 11 4.40 2.19 -12.81
N GLY A 12 5.13 2.45 -11.71
CA GLY A 12 6.15 3.50 -11.63
C GLY A 12 5.61 4.92 -11.36
N THR A 13 4.30 5.14 -11.44
CA THR A 13 3.67 6.44 -11.14
C THR A 13 3.37 6.55 -9.65
N ARG A 14 3.90 7.58 -8.97
CA ARG A 14 3.66 7.80 -7.53
C ARG A 14 2.22 8.23 -7.28
N VAL A 15 1.54 7.52 -6.39
CA VAL A 15 0.15 7.80 -5.97
C VAL A 15 0.06 8.25 -4.51
N LEU A 16 1.20 8.31 -3.82
CA LEU A 16 1.31 8.81 -2.45
C LEU A 16 0.82 10.27 -2.37
N GLY A 17 -0.27 10.50 -1.63
CA GLY A 17 -0.92 11.82 -1.51
C GLY A 17 -2.04 12.10 -2.54
N GLY A 18 -2.28 11.17 -3.47
CA GLY A 18 -3.37 11.26 -4.43
C GLY A 18 -4.72 10.77 -3.87
N SER A 19 -5.81 11.17 -4.52
CA SER A 19 -7.14 10.63 -4.23
C SER A 19 -7.27 9.19 -4.73
N HIS A 20 -8.13 8.42 -4.09
CA HIS A 20 -8.41 7.03 -4.48
C HIS A 20 -8.81 6.91 -5.96
N ALA A 21 -9.60 7.85 -6.47
CA ALA A 21 -10.01 7.90 -7.87
C ALA A 21 -8.79 7.98 -8.83
N LYS A 22 -7.75 8.74 -8.46
CA LYS A 22 -6.54 8.86 -9.26
C LYS A 22 -5.73 7.56 -9.27
N ALA A 23 -5.72 6.84 -8.14
CA ALA A 23 -5.12 5.51 -8.05
C ALA A 23 -5.85 4.51 -8.96
N LEU A 24 -7.18 4.55 -8.94
CA LEU A 24 -8.02 3.66 -9.71
C LEU A 24 -7.85 3.90 -11.22
N ALA A 25 -7.88 5.16 -11.67
CA ALA A 25 -7.65 5.50 -13.07
C ALA A 25 -6.26 5.06 -13.57
N LEU A 26 -5.22 5.16 -12.73
CA LEU A 26 -3.89 4.63 -13.06
C LEU A 26 -3.87 3.10 -13.13
N LEU A 27 -4.64 2.44 -12.28
CA LEU A 27 -4.76 0.99 -12.24
C LEU A 27 -5.46 0.47 -13.50
N GLU A 28 -6.60 1.07 -13.87
CA GLU A 28 -7.36 0.76 -15.08
C GLU A 28 -6.50 0.96 -16.32
N ARG A 29 -5.84 2.13 -16.43
CA ARG A 29 -4.96 2.43 -17.55
C ARG A 29 -3.77 1.48 -17.65
N ALA A 30 -3.20 1.05 -16.52
CA ALA A 30 -2.12 0.07 -16.50
C ALA A 30 -2.60 -1.32 -16.92
N ALA A 31 -3.80 -1.73 -16.50
CA ALA A 31 -4.41 -3.00 -16.87
C ALA A 31 -4.70 -3.06 -18.38
N GLU A 32 -5.21 -1.97 -18.96
CA GLU A 32 -5.49 -1.87 -20.40
C GLU A 32 -4.21 -1.84 -21.25
N ALA A 33 -3.17 -1.12 -20.80
CA ALA A 33 -1.99 -0.89 -21.62
C ALA A 33 -0.96 -2.04 -21.60
N HIS A 34 -0.81 -2.73 -20.46
CA HIS A 34 0.33 -3.65 -20.26
C HIS A 34 -0.07 -5.07 -19.90
N GLY A 35 -1.35 -5.37 -19.61
CA GLY A 35 -1.82 -6.68 -19.17
C GLY A 35 -1.31 -7.11 -17.78
N GLU A 36 -0.27 -6.45 -17.27
CA GLU A 36 0.31 -6.61 -15.94
C GLU A 36 0.43 -5.24 -15.25
N VAL A 37 0.09 -5.21 -13.96
CA VAL A 37 0.09 -4.00 -13.15
C VAL A 37 1.10 -4.13 -12.01
N THR A 38 2.21 -3.40 -12.11
CA THR A 38 3.23 -3.34 -11.05
C THR A 38 2.81 -2.36 -9.97
N LEU A 39 2.65 -2.82 -8.72
CA LEU A 39 2.23 -1.99 -7.60
C LEU A 39 3.34 -1.83 -6.58
N GLY A 40 3.78 -0.59 -6.34
CA GLY A 40 4.69 -0.26 -5.25
C GLY A 40 3.90 -0.12 -3.96
N LEU A 41 4.14 -1.02 -3.02
CA LEU A 41 3.54 -1.00 -1.69
C LEU A 41 4.57 -0.60 -0.63
N TRP A 42 4.12 0.14 0.36
CA TRP A 42 4.82 0.34 1.61
C TRP A 42 4.12 -0.46 2.69
N ARG A 43 4.84 -1.41 3.25
CA ARG A 43 4.36 -2.18 4.39
C ARG A 43 4.84 -1.49 5.66
N PRO A 44 3.93 -1.01 6.53
CA PRO A 44 4.34 -0.60 7.86
C PRO A 44 5.00 -1.79 8.56
N PRO A 45 6.08 -1.57 9.34
CA PRO A 45 6.65 -2.64 10.13
C PRO A 45 5.53 -3.27 10.97
N PRO A 46 5.51 -4.62 11.11
CA PRO A 46 4.55 -5.24 12.00
C PRO A 46 4.69 -4.53 13.34
N SER A 47 3.60 -3.94 13.82
CA SER A 47 3.59 -3.33 15.15
C SER A 47 4.05 -4.43 16.08
N LEU A 48 5.26 -4.28 16.63
CA LEU A 48 5.73 -5.08 17.75
C LEU A 48 4.55 -5.16 18.73
N PRO A 49 4.20 -6.35 19.26
CA PRO A 49 3.08 -6.47 20.17
C PRO A 49 3.26 -5.39 21.25
N ALA A 50 2.27 -4.49 21.33
CA ALA A 50 2.28 -3.42 22.32
C ALA A 50 2.67 -4.03 23.65
N SER A 51 3.74 -3.49 24.26
CA SER A 51 4.29 -3.97 25.53
C SER A 51 3.15 -4.41 26.45
N THR A 52 2.98 -5.72 26.62
CA THR A 52 2.23 -6.23 27.76
C THR A 52 2.94 -5.72 28.98
N SER A 53 2.34 -4.69 29.57
CA SER A 53 2.69 -4.16 30.88
C SER A 53 2.43 -5.28 31.88
N THR A 54 3.44 -6.10 32.14
CA THR A 54 3.42 -7.01 33.29
C THR A 54 4.22 -6.32 34.38
N SER A 55 3.53 -5.44 35.12
CA SER A 55 3.93 -5.13 36.49
C SER A 55 3.80 -6.43 37.28
N THR A 56 4.93 -7.00 37.71
CA THR A 56 4.92 -7.99 38.78
C THR A 56 5.49 -7.30 40.01
N VAL A 57 4.64 -7.27 41.02
CA VAL A 57 4.83 -6.78 42.40
C VAL A 57 5.87 -7.59 43.17
#